data_AF-A0A7C2WBS5-F1
#
_entry.id   AF-A0A7C2WBS5-F1
#
_cell.length_a   1.000
_cell.length_b   1.000
_cell.length_c   1.000
_cell.angle_alpha   90.00
_cell.angle_beta   90.00
_cell.angle_gamma   90.00
#
_symmetry.space_group_name_H-M   'P 1'
#
loop_
_entity.id
_entity.type
_entity.pdbx_description
1 polymer ?
#
loop_
_entity_poly.entity_id
_entity_poly.type
_entity_poly.pdbx_seq_one_letter_code
_entity_poly.pdbx_strand_id
1 'polypeptide(L)'
;MMPHIMFSCLIAVLSQITLDNPRPIVGAIRWDAWHGDASNVGLTVEKTLAPTHWHYRLPFFGKVAGENAVEARGHTQEIMDQEIEYAHAGGLDYWAFVIYPEDNALSLGLKQYLSSEKKHLINFCLNLQGGWESGGGPDAWPAKVERYVNYFRESTYQTVLDGRPLVFLY
;
A
#
# COMPACT_ATOMS: atom_id res chain seq x y z
N MET A 1 -39.63 -31.94 60.12
CA MET A 1 -39.97 -31.35 58.81
C MET A 1 -38.91 -30.30 58.50
N MET A 2 -37.95 -30.62 57.62
CA MET A 2 -36.85 -29.74 57.20
C MET A 2 -37.38 -28.54 56.39
N PRO A 3 -36.65 -27.42 56.40
CA PRO A 3 -36.31 -26.82 55.11
C PRO A 3 -34.85 -26.35 55.02
N HIS A 4 -34.15 -27.02 54.11
CA HIS A 4 -33.22 -26.52 53.09
C HIS A 4 -32.46 -25.21 53.33
N ILE A 5 -31.15 -25.38 53.58
CA ILE A 5 -30.11 -24.39 53.31
C ILE A 5 -29.99 -24.24 51.79
N MET A 6 -30.35 -23.07 51.26
CA MET A 6 -30.16 -22.73 49.85
C MET A 6 -28.80 -22.03 49.71
N PHE A 7 -27.80 -22.77 49.24
CA PHE A 7 -26.46 -22.25 48.92
C PHE A 7 -26.56 -21.49 47.59
N SER A 8 -26.49 -20.16 47.64
CA SER A 8 -26.42 -19.32 46.44
C SER A 8 -24.98 -19.31 45.93
N CYS A 9 -24.69 -20.08 44.88
CA CYS A 9 -23.44 -19.98 44.13
C CYS A 9 -23.48 -18.74 43.24
N LEU A 10 -22.95 -17.62 43.73
CA LEU A 10 -22.64 -16.47 42.90
C LEU A 10 -21.41 -16.81 42.05
N ILE A 11 -21.61 -17.28 40.82
CA ILE A 11 -20.52 -17.40 39.83
C ILE A 11 -20.20 -15.97 39.37
N ALA A 12 -19.17 -15.39 39.96
CA ALA A 12 -18.55 -14.18 39.44
C ALA A 12 -17.85 -14.55 38.12
N VAL A 13 -18.48 -14.20 36.99
CA VAL A 13 -17.82 -14.20 35.69
C VAL A 13 -16.79 -13.08 35.71
N LEU A 14 -15.55 -13.43 36.05
CA LEU A 14 -14.38 -12.60 35.77
C LEU A 14 -14.22 -12.56 34.25
N SER A 15 -14.86 -11.60 33.60
CA SER A 15 -14.44 -11.17 32.27
C SER A 15 -13.00 -10.69 32.40
N GLN A 16 -12.06 -11.50 31.95
CA GLN A 16 -10.71 -11.04 31.69
C GLN A 16 -10.84 -9.94 30.64
N ILE A 17 -10.74 -8.68 31.08
CA ILE A 17 -10.46 -7.58 30.17
C ILE A 17 -9.03 -7.84 29.71
N THR A 18 -8.88 -8.60 28.63
CA THR A 18 -7.71 -8.44 27.79
C THR A 18 -7.76 -6.99 27.35
N LEU A 19 -6.86 -6.17 27.88
CA LEU A 19 -6.49 -4.94 27.21
C LEU A 19 -5.92 -5.40 25.87
N ASP A 20 -6.80 -5.57 24.88
CA ASP A 20 -6.42 -5.59 23.48
C ASP A 20 -5.72 -4.25 23.29
N ASN A 21 -4.41 -4.28 23.39
CA ASN A 21 -3.58 -3.22 22.88
C ASN A 21 -3.27 -3.66 21.46
N PRO A 22 -4.20 -3.44 20.49
CA PRO A 22 -3.96 -3.87 19.13
C PRO A 22 -2.65 -3.22 18.70
N ARG A 23 -1.77 -4.03 18.10
CA ARG A 23 -0.54 -3.50 17.52
C ARG A 23 -0.89 -2.28 16.66
N PRO A 24 -0.09 -1.19 16.70
CA PRO A 24 -0.33 -0.06 15.82
C PRO A 24 -0.45 -0.51 14.36
N ILE A 25 -1.36 0.13 13.61
CA ILE A 25 -1.43 -0.03 12.16
C ILE A 25 -0.20 0.68 11.57
N VAL A 26 0.59 -0.03 10.78
CA VAL A 26 1.83 0.49 10.17
C VAL A 26 1.72 0.40 8.67
N GLY A 27 1.97 1.52 7.97
CA GLY A 27 2.03 1.54 6.52
C GLY A 27 3.27 2.24 5.99
N ALA A 28 3.50 2.10 4.69
CA ALA A 28 4.61 2.72 3.98
C ALA A 28 4.14 3.42 2.71
N ILE A 29 4.79 4.52 2.33
CA ILE A 29 4.57 5.14 1.03
C ILE A 29 5.25 4.29 -0.04
N ARG A 30 4.49 3.88 -1.07
CA ARG A 30 5.01 3.15 -2.22
C ARG A 30 5.26 4.15 -3.34
N TRP A 31 6.52 4.29 -3.75
CA TRP A 31 6.92 5.16 -4.85
C TRP A 31 7.03 4.36 -6.15
N ASP A 32 6.41 4.84 -7.23
CA ASP A 32 6.11 3.99 -8.40
C ASP A 32 7.07 4.12 -9.60
N ALA A 33 8.16 4.87 -9.48
CA ALA A 33 9.11 5.11 -10.58
C ALA A 33 9.98 3.89 -10.98
N TRP A 34 9.80 2.73 -10.34
CA TRP A 34 10.56 1.50 -10.59
C TRP A 34 10.11 0.76 -11.85
N HIS A 35 9.94 1.46 -12.97
CA HIS A 35 9.42 0.86 -14.20
C HIS A 35 10.37 1.01 -15.39
N GLY A 36 11.56 1.55 -15.17
CA GLY A 36 12.60 1.62 -16.20
C GLY A 36 12.16 2.38 -17.46
N ASP A 37 12.37 1.77 -18.63
CA ASP A 37 12.11 2.31 -19.96
C ASP A 37 10.64 2.61 -20.29
N ALA A 38 9.69 2.21 -19.43
CA ALA A 38 8.29 2.62 -19.56
C ALA A 38 8.07 4.14 -19.46
N SER A 39 9.00 4.91 -18.87
CA SER A 39 9.02 6.38 -19.01
C SER A 39 10.39 6.99 -18.66
N ASN A 40 10.58 8.28 -19.01
CA ASN A 40 11.78 9.03 -18.66
C ASN A 40 12.06 9.10 -17.15
N VAL A 41 11.02 9.01 -16.30
CA VAL A 41 11.19 9.00 -14.84
C VAL A 41 11.86 7.71 -14.38
N GLY A 42 11.47 6.57 -14.95
CA GLY A 42 12.07 5.27 -14.64
C GLY A 42 13.50 5.16 -15.16
N LEU A 43 13.76 5.64 -16.38
CA LEU A 43 15.13 5.77 -16.89
C LEU A 43 15.99 6.71 -16.02
N THR A 44 15.40 7.73 -15.42
CA THR A 44 16.11 8.61 -14.49
C THR A 44 16.49 7.87 -13.20
N VAL A 45 15.61 7.00 -12.66
CA VAL A 45 15.95 6.13 -11.52
C VAL A 45 17.10 5.19 -11.87
N GLU A 46 17.07 4.56 -13.05
CA GLU A 46 18.18 3.69 -13.48
C GLU A 46 19.48 4.49 -13.62
N LYS A 47 19.43 5.68 -14.21
CA LYS A 47 20.60 6.55 -14.37
C LYS A 47 21.22 6.97 -13.04
N THR A 48 20.42 7.24 -12.01
CA THR A 48 20.95 7.65 -10.68
C THR A 48 21.56 6.48 -9.91
N LEU A 49 21.10 5.25 -10.15
CA LEU A 49 21.64 4.03 -9.56
C LEU A 49 22.73 3.36 -10.41
N ALA A 50 22.93 3.84 -11.64
CA ALA A 50 23.87 3.27 -12.59
C ALA A 50 25.34 3.24 -12.13
N PRO A 51 25.90 4.25 -11.46
CA PRO A 51 27.29 4.22 -11.00
C PRO A 51 27.57 3.03 -10.07
N THR A 52 28.70 2.34 -10.25
CA THR A 52 29.02 1.09 -9.52
C THR A 52 28.89 1.22 -8.00
N HIS A 53 29.27 2.37 -7.45
CA HIS A 53 29.20 2.63 -6.01
C HIS A 53 27.76 2.75 -5.47
N TRP A 54 26.72 2.73 -6.32
CA TRP A 54 25.31 2.69 -5.92
C TRP A 54 24.64 1.34 -6.17
N HIS A 55 25.32 0.37 -6.81
CA HIS A 55 24.70 -0.92 -7.16
C HIS A 55 24.13 -1.67 -5.94
N TYR A 56 24.71 -1.49 -4.75
CA TYR A 56 24.20 -2.09 -3.50
C TYR A 56 22.81 -1.57 -3.06
N ARG A 57 22.32 -0.48 -3.66
CA ARG A 57 21.00 0.10 -3.39
C ARG A 57 19.92 -0.40 -4.35
N LEU A 58 20.29 -1.23 -5.32
CA LEU A 58 19.30 -1.81 -6.22
C LEU A 58 18.28 -2.63 -5.40
N PRO A 59 16.99 -2.53 -5.73
CA PRO A 59 15.99 -3.40 -5.15
C PRO A 59 16.26 -4.86 -5.55
N PHE A 60 15.59 -5.81 -4.91
CA PHE A 60 15.81 -7.25 -5.15
C PHE A 60 15.60 -7.67 -6.62
N PHE A 61 14.80 -6.92 -7.38
CA PHE A 61 14.53 -7.16 -8.80
C PHE A 61 15.48 -6.40 -9.74
N GLY A 62 16.36 -5.56 -9.21
CA GLY A 62 17.33 -4.80 -9.98
C GLY A 62 18.44 -5.67 -10.55
N LYS A 63 18.96 -5.31 -11.72
CA LYS A 63 20.04 -6.03 -12.41
C LYS A 63 21.17 -5.08 -12.76
N VAL A 64 22.41 -5.51 -12.54
CA VAL A 64 23.60 -4.81 -13.04
C VAL A 64 23.83 -5.25 -14.48
N ALA A 65 23.73 -4.30 -15.42
CA ALA A 65 23.93 -4.54 -16.85
C ALA A 65 25.34 -4.15 -17.32
N GLY A 66 26.09 -3.43 -16.49
CA GLY A 66 27.49 -3.04 -16.73
C GLY A 66 28.03 -2.16 -15.61
N GLU A 67 29.28 -1.69 -15.73
CA GLU A 67 29.94 -0.86 -14.71
C GLU A 67 29.11 0.38 -14.33
N ASN A 68 28.53 1.05 -15.33
CA ASN A 68 27.69 2.23 -15.17
C ASN A 68 26.31 2.03 -15.82
N ALA A 69 25.74 0.84 -15.70
CA ALA A 69 24.44 0.51 -16.29
C ALA A 69 23.68 -0.49 -15.40
N VAL A 70 22.41 -0.19 -15.13
CA VAL A 70 21.51 -1.03 -14.33
C VAL A 70 20.12 -1.04 -14.97
N GLU A 71 19.35 -2.08 -14.66
CA GLU A 71 17.93 -2.19 -14.99
C GLU A 71 17.10 -2.37 -13.73
N ALA A 72 15.98 -1.67 -13.63
CA ALA A 72 15.02 -1.73 -12.54
C ALA A 72 13.60 -1.79 -13.11
N ARG A 73 13.15 -3.00 -13.44
CA ARG A 73 11.87 -3.29 -14.11
C ARG A 73 10.80 -3.79 -13.13
N GLY A 74 10.57 -3.07 -12.03
CA GLY A 74 9.67 -3.44 -10.93
C GLY A 74 8.16 -3.31 -11.20
N HIS A 75 7.73 -3.28 -12.46
CA HIS A 75 6.32 -3.05 -12.84
C HIS A 75 5.64 -4.30 -13.43
N THR A 76 6.21 -5.49 -13.25
CA THR A 76 5.58 -6.74 -13.64
C THR A 76 4.68 -7.27 -12.53
N GLN A 77 3.73 -8.15 -12.87
CA GLN A 77 2.84 -8.75 -11.88
C GLN A 77 3.62 -9.61 -10.89
N GLU A 78 4.60 -10.38 -11.36
CA GLU A 78 5.42 -11.27 -10.54
C GLU A 78 6.20 -10.50 -9.48
N ILE A 79 6.74 -9.33 -9.83
CA ILE A 79 7.47 -8.49 -8.89
C ILE A 79 6.50 -7.86 -7.89
N MET A 80 5.36 -7.33 -8.32
CA MET A 80 4.35 -6.78 -7.42
C MET A 80 3.88 -7.82 -6.40
N ASP A 81 3.60 -9.05 -6.84
CA ASP A 81 3.21 -10.15 -5.98
C ASP A 81 4.29 -10.46 -4.93
N GLN A 82 5.57 -10.44 -5.33
CA GLN A 82 6.70 -10.63 -4.42
C GLN A 82 6.88 -9.44 -3.47
N GLU A 83 6.66 -8.20 -3.92
CA GLU A 83 6.65 -7.00 -3.06
C GLU A 83 5.56 -7.11 -1.99
N ILE A 84 4.36 -7.57 -2.36
CA ILE A 84 3.23 -7.77 -1.44
C ILE A 84 3.60 -8.79 -0.36
N GLU A 85 4.17 -9.94 -0.75
CA GLU A 85 4.61 -10.97 0.19
C GLU A 85 5.68 -10.46 1.15
N TYR A 86 6.67 -9.71 0.64
CA TYR A 86 7.72 -9.12 1.48
C TYR A 86 7.18 -8.06 2.44
N ALA A 87 6.25 -7.22 2.00
CA ALA A 87 5.65 -6.22 2.87
C ALA A 87 4.79 -6.86 3.97
N HIS A 88 4.00 -7.88 3.62
CA HIS A 88 3.23 -8.66 4.58
C HIS A 88 4.15 -9.35 5.61
N ALA A 89 5.19 -10.06 5.14
CA ALA A 89 6.17 -10.71 6.01
C ALA A 89 6.95 -9.71 6.87
N GLY A 90 7.15 -8.49 6.38
CA GLY A 90 7.75 -7.37 7.11
C GLY A 90 6.82 -6.70 8.13
N GLY A 91 5.56 -7.11 8.21
CA GLY A 91 4.58 -6.59 9.17
C GLY A 91 3.92 -5.27 8.76
N LEU A 92 3.94 -4.91 7.48
CA LEU A 92 3.17 -3.76 6.97
C LEU A 92 1.70 -4.14 6.79
N ASP A 93 0.81 -3.22 7.17
CA ASP A 93 -0.64 -3.36 7.02
C ASP A 93 -1.15 -2.78 5.71
N TYR A 94 -0.52 -1.70 5.24
CA TYR A 94 -0.94 -1.02 4.02
C TYR A 94 0.19 -0.31 3.29
N TRP A 95 -0.02 -0.06 2.01
CA TRP A 95 0.74 0.91 1.22
C TRP A 95 -0.07 2.16 0.92
N ALA A 96 0.57 3.33 1.01
CA ALA A 96 0.04 4.56 0.47
C ALA A 96 0.58 4.75 -0.95
N PHE A 97 -0.26 4.55 -1.96
CA PHE A 97 0.10 4.74 -3.37
C PHE A 97 -0.06 6.19 -3.78
N VAL A 98 0.96 6.76 -4.43
CA VAL A 98 0.81 8.06 -5.05
C VAL A 98 -0.15 7.93 -6.24
N ILE A 99 -1.13 8.83 -6.33
CA ILE A 99 -2.15 8.76 -7.37
C ILE A 99 -1.74 9.60 -8.58
N TYR A 100 -1.64 8.91 -9.71
CA TYR A 100 -1.29 9.48 -11.01
C TYR A 100 -2.46 9.30 -12.01
N PRO A 101 -2.45 10.00 -13.16
CA PRO A 101 -3.31 9.68 -14.29
C PRO A 101 -3.18 8.19 -14.69
N GLU A 102 -4.29 7.54 -15.03
CA GLU A 102 -4.31 6.09 -15.25
C GLU A 102 -3.42 5.65 -16.42
N ASP A 103 -3.28 6.48 -17.44
CA ASP A 103 -2.43 6.27 -18.61
C ASP A 103 -0.95 6.55 -18.36
N ASN A 104 -0.60 7.14 -17.21
CA ASN A 104 0.79 7.40 -16.83
C ASN A 104 1.52 6.11 -16.41
N ALA A 105 2.79 5.96 -16.79
CA ALA A 105 3.62 4.81 -16.39
C ALA A 105 3.78 4.67 -14.87
N LEU A 106 3.70 5.77 -14.11
CA LEU A 106 3.72 5.73 -12.64
C LEU A 106 2.48 5.03 -12.06
N SER A 107 1.37 4.90 -12.81
CA SER A 107 0.20 4.12 -12.40
C SER A 107 0.36 2.61 -12.57
N LEU A 108 1.45 2.13 -13.22
CA LEU A 108 1.63 0.69 -13.48
C LEU A 108 1.67 -0.12 -12.18
N GLY A 109 2.33 0.39 -11.14
CA GLY A 109 2.39 -0.28 -9.84
C GLY A 109 1.01 -0.53 -9.23
N LEU A 110 0.21 0.52 -9.08
CA LEU A 110 -1.14 0.42 -8.56
C LEU A 110 -2.02 -0.53 -9.42
N LYS A 111 -1.86 -0.52 -10.75
CA LYS A 111 -2.57 -1.47 -11.63
C LYS A 111 -2.22 -2.93 -11.35
N GLN A 112 -0.93 -3.26 -11.19
CA GLN A 112 -0.51 -4.62 -10.84
C GLN A 112 -0.99 -5.00 -9.43
N TYR A 113 -0.95 -4.07 -8.47
CA TYR A 113 -1.47 -4.33 -7.12
C TYR A 113 -2.95 -4.68 -7.15
N LEU A 114 -3.78 -3.85 -7.82
CA LEU A 114 -5.23 -4.06 -7.88
C LEU A 114 -5.63 -5.35 -8.60
N SER A 115 -4.76 -5.83 -9.49
CA SER A 115 -4.93 -7.08 -10.27
C SER A 115 -4.36 -8.32 -9.55
N SER A 116 -3.56 -8.14 -8.50
CA SER A 116 -2.92 -9.24 -7.77
C SER A 116 -3.94 -10.06 -6.99
N GLU A 117 -3.85 -11.39 -7.10
CA GLU A 117 -4.60 -12.30 -6.22
C GLU A 117 -4.14 -12.20 -4.74
N LYS A 118 -2.93 -11.66 -4.52
CA LYS A 118 -2.32 -11.50 -3.19
C LYS A 118 -2.65 -10.15 -2.55
N LYS A 119 -3.38 -9.26 -3.22
CA LYS A 119 -3.70 -7.91 -2.70
C LYS A 119 -4.36 -7.89 -1.31
N HIS A 120 -4.98 -8.98 -0.90
CA HIS A 120 -5.57 -9.15 0.43
C HIS A 120 -4.54 -9.24 1.57
N LEU A 121 -3.26 -9.47 1.27
CA LEU A 121 -2.19 -9.56 2.26
C LEU A 121 -1.72 -8.19 2.77
N ILE A 122 -1.95 -7.13 1.99
CA ILE A 122 -1.62 -5.76 2.35
C ILE A 122 -2.66 -4.81 1.78
N ASN A 123 -3.28 -4.00 2.63
CA ASN A 123 -4.25 -3.01 2.19
C ASN A 123 -3.57 -1.89 1.38
N PHE A 124 -4.36 -1.01 0.77
CA PHE A 124 -3.84 0.20 0.14
C PHE A 124 -4.65 1.44 0.51
N CYS A 125 -4.03 2.60 0.43
CA CYS A 125 -4.70 3.88 0.57
C CYS A 125 -4.19 4.89 -0.47
N LEU A 126 -4.90 6.00 -0.63
CA LEU A 126 -4.50 7.05 -1.58
C LEU A 126 -3.48 7.99 -0.93
N ASN A 127 -2.47 8.36 -1.72
CA ASN A 127 -1.56 9.45 -1.43
C ASN A 127 -1.67 10.48 -2.56
N LEU A 128 -2.48 11.52 -2.35
CA LEU A 128 -2.78 12.52 -3.35
C LEU A 128 -1.69 13.59 -3.39
N GLN A 129 -1.31 14.03 -4.58
CA GLN A 129 -0.31 15.08 -4.75
C GLN A 129 -0.92 16.29 -5.45
N GLY A 130 -0.79 17.48 -4.85
CA GLY A 130 -1.49 18.70 -5.31
C GLY A 130 -1.33 19.01 -6.81
N GLY A 131 -0.14 18.78 -7.37
CA GLY A 131 0.12 18.97 -8.80
C GLY A 131 -0.72 18.05 -9.69
N TRP A 132 -0.80 16.75 -9.39
CA TRP A 132 -1.64 15.81 -10.13
C TRP A 132 -3.13 16.08 -9.91
N GLU A 133 -3.52 16.45 -8.68
CA GLU A 133 -4.91 16.77 -8.36
C GLU A 133 -5.43 17.99 -9.10
N SER A 134 -4.58 19.00 -9.31
CA SER A 134 -4.92 20.20 -10.09
C SER A 134 -4.93 19.97 -11.62
N GLY A 135 -4.32 18.88 -12.11
CA GLY A 135 -4.21 18.60 -13.54
C GLY A 135 -5.57 18.46 -14.23
N GLY A 136 -5.76 19.10 -15.39
CA GLY A 136 -7.04 19.12 -16.11
C GLY A 136 -8.05 20.17 -15.60
N GLY A 137 -7.71 20.92 -14.54
CA GLY A 137 -8.56 21.99 -14.01
C GLY A 137 -9.84 21.51 -13.31
N PRO A 138 -10.73 22.44 -12.92
CA PRO A 138 -11.96 22.12 -12.18
C PRO A 138 -12.88 21.13 -12.89
N ASP A 139 -12.91 21.13 -14.23
CA ASP A 139 -13.79 20.26 -15.02
C ASP A 139 -13.40 18.78 -14.93
N ALA A 140 -12.12 18.48 -14.62
CA ALA A 140 -11.65 17.11 -14.42
C ALA A 140 -11.96 16.58 -13.00
N TRP A 141 -12.32 17.45 -12.05
CA TRP A 141 -12.50 17.08 -10.65
C TRP A 141 -13.60 16.04 -10.42
N PRO A 142 -14.80 16.13 -11.03
CA PRO A 142 -15.86 15.14 -10.82
C PRO A 142 -15.41 13.70 -11.16
N ALA A 143 -14.69 13.53 -12.27
CA ALA A 143 -14.18 12.22 -12.69
C ALA A 143 -13.10 11.68 -11.72
N LYS A 144 -12.25 12.55 -11.18
CA LYS A 144 -11.27 12.15 -10.15
C LYS A 144 -11.95 11.69 -8.86
N VAL A 145 -12.94 12.46 -8.40
CA VAL A 145 -13.73 12.10 -7.21
C VAL A 145 -14.43 10.75 -7.40
N GLU A 146 -15.07 10.53 -8.56
CA GLU A 146 -15.70 9.25 -8.87
C GLU A 146 -14.70 8.09 -8.80
N ARG A 147 -13.51 8.27 -9.39
CA ARG A 147 -12.42 7.30 -9.31
C ARG A 147 -11.98 7.03 -7.86
N TYR A 148 -11.85 8.06 -7.02
CA TYR A 148 -11.44 7.89 -5.61
C TYR A 148 -12.51 7.17 -4.79
N VAL A 149 -13.78 7.51 -5.01
CA VAL A 149 -14.91 6.81 -4.39
C VAL A 149 -14.94 5.33 -4.81
N ASN A 150 -14.58 5.01 -6.05
CA ASN A 150 -14.45 3.61 -6.47
C ASN A 150 -13.31 2.90 -5.75
N TYR A 151 -12.15 3.55 -5.56
CA TYR A 151 -11.08 2.97 -4.72
C TYR A 151 -11.52 2.74 -3.28
N PHE A 152 -12.28 3.67 -2.68
CA PHE A 152 -12.76 3.51 -1.29
C PHE A 152 -13.72 2.33 -1.10
N ARG A 153 -14.25 1.77 -2.20
CA ARG A 153 -15.12 0.59 -2.19
C ARG A 153 -14.36 -0.73 -2.33
N GLU A 154 -13.06 -0.69 -2.67
CA GLU A 154 -12.24 -1.90 -2.69
C GLU A 154 -12.17 -2.51 -1.29
N SER A 155 -12.32 -3.83 -1.19
CA SER A 155 -12.27 -4.53 0.10
C SER A 155 -10.91 -4.44 0.79
N THR A 156 -9.85 -4.17 0.02
CA THR A 156 -8.49 -3.97 0.51
C THR A 156 -8.14 -2.50 0.72
N TYR A 157 -9.12 -1.59 0.67
CA TYR A 157 -8.87 -0.19 0.98
C TYR A 157 -8.66 -0.01 2.50
N GLN A 158 -7.55 0.61 2.88
CA GLN A 158 -7.24 0.88 4.28
C GLN A 158 -8.20 1.92 4.85
N THR A 159 -8.90 1.52 5.90
CA THR A 159 -9.76 2.41 6.68
C THR A 159 -9.17 2.65 8.07
N VAL A 160 -9.57 3.75 8.69
CA VAL A 160 -9.29 4.08 10.08
C VAL A 160 -10.61 4.27 10.82
N LEU A 161 -10.55 4.66 12.09
CA LEU A 161 -11.66 5.08 12.97
C LEU A 161 -13.05 5.08 12.31
N ASP A 162 -13.88 4.11 12.67
CA ASP A 162 -15.26 3.93 12.21
C ASP A 162 -15.41 3.73 10.69
N GLY A 163 -14.43 3.08 10.05
CA GLY A 163 -14.48 2.73 8.62
C GLY A 163 -14.18 3.89 7.68
N ARG A 164 -13.58 4.97 8.16
CA ARG A 164 -13.23 6.14 7.34
C ARG A 164 -12.05 5.82 6.40
N PRO A 165 -12.14 6.12 5.09
CA PRO A 165 -11.01 5.97 4.17
C PRO A 165 -9.79 6.77 4.63
N LEU A 166 -8.62 6.13 4.69
CA LEU A 166 -7.36 6.82 4.94
C LEU A 166 -6.88 7.51 3.66
N VAL A 167 -6.63 8.81 3.70
CA VAL A 167 -6.07 9.56 2.56
C VAL A 167 -4.94 10.44 3.05
N PHE A 168 -3.81 10.39 2.35
CA PHE A 168 -2.72 11.35 2.49
C PHE A 168 -2.82 12.41 1.39
N LEU A 169 -2.37 13.63 1.71
CA LEU A 169 -2.25 14.74 0.77
C LEU A 169 -0.89 15.42 1.01
N TYR A 170 -0.06 15.54 -0.03
CA TYR A 170 1.26 16.18 0.04
C TYR A 170 1.62 17.00 -1.21
#